data_AF-A0A8B8R4Q6-F1
#
_entry.id   AF-A0A8B8R4Q6-F1
#
_cell.length_a   1.000
_cell.length_b   1.000
_cell.length_c   1.000
_cell.angle_alpha   90.00
_cell.angle_beta   90.00
_cell.angle_gamma   90.00
#
_symmetry.space_group_name_H-M   'P 1'
#
loop_
_entity.id
_entity.type
_entity.pdbx_description
1 polymer ?
#
loop_
_entity_poly.entity_id
_entity_poly.type
_entity_poly.pdbx_seq_one_letter_code
_entity_poly.pdbx_strand_id
1 'polypeptide(L)'
;MTGSPRLFPESLWTPLKMSPFCCWGLCVAFLALLCCPGSGEEAFEVHVSPEQPMVKHGGSQVINCSTNCTKPENGGLETSLDKIVLQDSPQWKLFMIFNVSQNSSMRCFFWCSRKQGSKSLNVGLYYPPKQVLLKLQPTRVAVGSPFTIECRVPSVAPLEGLTVTLLRGSEVLHSQTFEGTALSPQEAMVTYSAEAQLEDSSHNFSCQAKMDLRTRGVKVVDSVSDSQALEVFGCDA
;
A
#
# COMPACT_ATOMS: atom_id res chain seq x y z
N MET A 1 73.35 37.00 -32.73
CA MET A 1 71.98 36.63 -32.36
C MET A 1 72.04 35.87 -31.05
N THR A 2 71.33 36.36 -30.02
CA THR A 2 70.68 35.62 -28.92
C THR A 2 71.45 34.47 -28.25
N GLY A 3 71.75 34.45 -26.95
CA GLY A 3 71.25 35.25 -25.83
C GLY A 3 72.07 34.96 -24.56
N SER A 4 71.93 35.83 -23.57
CA SER A 4 72.59 35.74 -22.27
C SER A 4 71.94 34.72 -21.33
N PRO A 5 72.72 34.10 -20.44
CA PRO A 5 72.27 33.78 -19.10
C PRO A 5 73.06 34.61 -18.07
N ARG A 6 72.36 35.33 -17.19
CA ARG A 6 72.97 35.87 -15.96
C ARG A 6 72.51 35.02 -14.78
N LEU A 7 73.45 34.28 -14.22
CA LEU A 7 73.37 33.68 -12.89
C LEU A 7 73.51 34.82 -11.86
N PHE A 8 72.62 34.85 -10.87
CA PHE A 8 72.76 35.69 -9.66
C PHE A 8 73.22 34.82 -8.48
N PRO A 9 73.95 35.40 -7.50
CA PRO A 9 74.82 34.67 -6.57
C PRO A 9 74.18 34.33 -5.21
N GLU A 10 74.86 33.45 -4.49
CA GLU A 10 74.70 33.09 -3.07
C GLU A 10 74.88 34.28 -2.10
N SER A 11 74.18 34.17 -0.96
CA SER A 11 74.58 34.52 0.42
C SER A 11 73.30 34.84 1.23
N LEU A 12 73.18 34.73 2.55
CA LEU A 12 74.14 34.68 3.65
C LEU A 12 73.39 34.11 4.88
N TRP A 13 74.02 33.21 5.64
CA TRP A 13 73.51 32.76 6.95
C TRP A 13 73.72 33.83 8.03
N THR A 14 72.72 34.08 8.88
CA THR A 14 72.92 34.50 10.28
C THR A 14 71.81 33.93 11.17
N PRO A 15 72.12 33.37 12.36
CA PRO A 15 71.14 32.89 13.32
C PRO A 15 70.84 33.97 14.37
N LEU A 16 69.57 34.16 14.74
CA LEU A 16 69.19 34.96 15.91
C LEU A 16 68.62 34.06 17.01
N LYS A 17 69.23 34.14 18.20
CA LYS A 17 68.77 33.58 19.47
C LYS A 17 67.51 34.32 19.97
N MET A 18 66.50 33.58 20.47
CA MET A 18 65.55 34.03 21.50
C MET A 18 65.15 32.82 22.34
N SER A 19 65.64 32.72 23.58
CA SER A 19 65.01 33.15 24.85
C SER A 19 63.88 32.23 25.33
N PRO A 20 63.98 31.65 26.54
CA PRO A 20 62.93 30.87 27.17
C PRO A 20 61.90 31.81 27.81
N PHE A 21 60.74 31.27 28.19
CA PHE A 21 59.66 31.82 29.02
C PHE A 21 58.28 32.00 28.34
N CYS A 22 57.29 31.50 29.09
CA CYS A 22 55.86 31.79 29.06
C CYS A 22 54.94 30.94 28.17
N CYS A 23 54.88 29.65 28.52
CA CYS A 23 53.72 28.89 29.03
C CYS A 23 52.31 29.56 29.23
N TRP A 24 51.87 30.53 28.43
CA TRP A 24 50.53 31.11 28.60
C TRP A 24 49.62 31.14 27.37
N GLY A 25 50.00 30.44 26.30
CA GLY A 25 49.19 30.36 25.06
C GLY A 25 48.28 29.14 24.92
N LEU A 26 48.26 28.20 25.87
CA LEU A 26 47.58 26.89 25.69
C LEU A 26 46.24 26.74 26.44
N CYS A 27 45.83 27.72 27.25
CA CYS A 27 44.58 27.63 28.02
C CYS A 27 43.33 28.24 27.35
N VAL A 28 43.43 28.88 26.19
CA VAL A 28 42.27 29.56 25.57
C VAL A 28 41.65 28.78 24.40
N ALA A 29 42.31 27.75 23.88
CA ALA A 29 41.82 26.98 22.73
C ALA A 29 40.91 25.78 23.07
N PHE A 30 40.81 25.38 24.34
CA PHE A 30 40.06 24.18 24.75
C PHE A 30 38.67 24.43 25.37
N LEU A 31 38.26 25.69 25.54
CA LEU A 31 36.96 26.04 26.18
C LEU A 31 35.90 26.60 25.22
N ALA A 32 36.15 26.61 23.91
CA ALA A 32 35.20 27.11 22.91
C ALA A 32 34.43 26.03 22.12
N LEU A 33 34.57 24.74 22.49
CA LEU A 33 33.93 23.61 21.78
C LEU A 33 32.83 22.88 22.58
N LEU A 34 32.41 23.41 23.73
CA LEU A 34 31.41 22.76 24.60
C LEU A 34 30.09 23.54 24.71
N CYS A 35 29.66 24.22 23.65
CA CYS A 35 28.31 24.80 23.58
C CYS A 35 27.68 24.55 22.21
N CYS A 36 27.49 23.29 21.87
CA CYS A 36 26.32 22.91 21.08
C CYS A 36 25.39 22.15 22.04
N PRO A 37 24.38 22.79 22.66
CA PRO A 37 23.19 22.04 23.01
C PRO A 37 22.60 21.62 21.66
N GLY A 38 23.03 20.46 21.18
CA GLY A 38 22.29 19.71 20.18
C GLY A 38 20.97 19.33 20.84
N SER A 39 20.04 20.27 20.89
CA SER A 39 18.63 19.98 21.06
C SER A 39 18.22 19.26 19.80
N GLY A 40 18.53 17.97 19.74
CA GLY A 40 17.84 17.04 18.87
C GLY A 40 16.40 17.00 19.34
N GLU A 41 15.61 18.02 18.98
CA GLU A 41 14.17 17.85 18.93
C GLU A 41 13.96 16.76 17.88
N GLU A 42 13.72 15.53 18.32
CA GLU A 42 13.21 14.49 17.44
C GLU A 42 11.99 15.08 16.74
N ALA A 43 12.07 15.16 15.40
CA ALA A 43 10.94 15.57 14.61
C ALA A 43 9.80 14.57 14.88
N PHE A 44 8.66 15.07 15.36
CA PHE A 44 7.50 14.23 15.58
C PHE A 44 6.85 13.87 14.24
N GLU A 45 6.21 12.71 14.20
CA GLU A 45 5.58 12.15 13.03
C GLU A 45 4.07 12.09 13.19
N VAL A 46 3.39 12.14 12.05
CA VAL A 46 1.95 11.92 11.93
C VAL A 46 1.74 10.63 11.15
N HIS A 47 0.98 9.71 11.75
CA HIS A 47 0.63 8.44 11.15
C HIS A 47 -0.85 8.42 10.80
N VAL A 48 -1.19 7.58 9.82
CA VAL A 48 -2.55 7.41 9.33
C VAL A 48 -2.84 5.94 9.16
N SER A 49 -4.05 5.52 9.51
CA SER A 49 -4.52 4.15 9.29
C SER A 49 -5.98 4.13 8.85
N PRO A 50 -6.34 3.43 7.77
CA PRO A 50 -5.43 2.78 6.80
C PRO A 50 -4.63 3.82 5.97
N GLU A 51 -3.52 3.41 5.34
CA GLU A 51 -2.70 4.32 4.52
C GLU A 51 -3.31 4.61 3.14
N GLN A 52 -4.00 3.62 2.57
CA GLN A 52 -4.70 3.73 1.29
C GLN A 52 -6.17 3.31 1.48
N PRO A 53 -6.98 4.11 2.20
CA PRO A 53 -8.38 3.79 2.46
C PRO A 53 -9.14 3.56 1.17
N MET A 54 -9.99 2.53 1.16
CA MET A 54 -10.96 2.34 0.08
C MET A 54 -12.38 2.34 0.61
N VAL A 55 -13.31 2.77 -0.22
CA VAL A 55 -14.73 2.85 0.13
C VAL A 55 -15.59 2.51 -1.09
N LYS A 56 -16.74 1.87 -0.85
CA LYS A 56 -17.72 1.66 -1.92
C LYS A 56 -18.32 3.01 -2.32
N HIS A 57 -18.78 3.15 -3.55
CA HIS A 57 -19.50 4.37 -3.97
C HIS A 57 -20.68 4.69 -3.02
N GLY A 58 -20.74 5.93 -2.54
CA GLY A 58 -21.72 6.41 -1.55
C GLY A 58 -21.50 5.87 -0.13
N GLY A 59 -20.40 5.16 0.10
CA GLY A 59 -20.09 4.53 1.39
C GLY A 59 -19.40 5.46 2.38
N SER A 60 -18.94 4.86 3.48
CA SER A 60 -18.22 5.51 4.56
C SER A 60 -16.97 4.73 4.95
N GLN A 61 -15.97 5.41 5.48
CA GLN A 61 -14.72 4.80 5.94
C GLN A 61 -14.23 5.48 7.23
N VAL A 62 -13.67 4.68 8.14
CA VAL A 62 -13.02 5.20 9.35
C VAL A 62 -11.56 5.44 9.07
N ILE A 63 -11.08 6.62 9.46
CA ILE A 63 -9.69 7.09 9.35
C ILE A 63 -9.17 7.38 10.74
N ASN A 64 -8.03 6.80 11.08
CA ASN A 64 -7.28 7.10 12.29
C ASN A 64 -6.11 8.03 11.93
N CYS A 65 -6.13 9.24 12.48
CA CYS A 65 -4.98 10.13 12.49
C CYS A 65 -4.29 10.02 13.85
N SER A 66 -3.00 9.68 13.89
CA SER A 66 -2.25 9.58 15.15
C SER A 66 -0.88 10.26 15.07
N THR A 67 -0.24 10.47 16.21
CA THR A 67 1.09 11.07 16.29
C THR A 67 1.93 10.46 17.41
N ASN A 68 3.25 10.44 17.23
CA ASN A 68 4.20 10.07 18.29
C ASN A 68 4.51 11.25 19.26
N CYS A 69 4.00 12.46 19.00
CA CYS A 69 4.14 13.59 19.91
C CYS A 69 3.48 13.28 21.26
N THR A 70 4.19 13.44 22.38
CA THR A 70 3.70 13.11 23.72
C THR A 70 2.71 14.13 24.28
N LYS A 71 2.81 15.39 23.85
CA LYS A 71 1.94 16.50 24.29
C LYS A 71 1.50 17.34 23.09
N PRO A 72 0.67 16.80 22.19
CA PRO A 72 0.16 17.54 21.05
C PRO A 72 -0.79 18.65 21.51
N GLU A 73 -0.69 19.81 20.86
CA GLU A 73 -1.54 20.97 21.13
C GLU A 73 -2.92 20.82 20.47
N ASN A 74 -2.93 20.34 19.22
CA ASN A 74 -4.13 20.07 18.44
C ASN A 74 -3.82 19.07 17.31
N GLY A 75 -4.84 18.39 16.80
CA GLY A 75 -4.75 17.56 15.61
C GLY A 75 -6.10 17.34 14.93
N GLY A 76 -6.07 16.98 13.66
CA GLY A 76 -7.28 16.87 12.86
C GLY A 76 -7.08 16.16 11.52
N LEU A 77 -8.20 15.92 10.85
CA LEU A 77 -8.28 15.48 9.46
C LEU A 77 -8.80 16.63 8.61
N GLU A 78 -8.05 17.06 7.61
CA GLU A 78 -8.46 18.06 6.62
C GLU A 78 -8.87 17.36 5.32
N THR A 79 -10.09 17.61 4.86
CA THR A 79 -10.66 17.01 3.64
C THR A 79 -11.87 17.82 3.16
N SER A 80 -12.18 17.71 1.87
CA SER A 80 -13.42 18.23 1.26
C SER A 80 -14.63 17.32 1.46
N LEU A 81 -14.43 16.09 1.96
CA LEU A 81 -15.49 15.14 2.23
C LEU A 81 -16.20 15.46 3.54
N ASP A 82 -17.47 15.07 3.62
CA ASP A 82 -18.22 15.09 4.87
C ASP A 82 -17.57 14.14 5.89
N LYS A 83 -17.46 14.59 7.14
CA LYS A 83 -16.84 13.82 8.23
C LYS A 83 -17.49 14.09 9.58
N ILE A 84 -17.42 13.09 10.44
CA ILE A 84 -17.72 13.22 11.88
C ILE A 84 -16.54 12.70 12.71
N VAL A 85 -16.35 13.25 13.91
CA VAL A 85 -15.40 12.72 14.90
C VAL A 85 -16.08 11.60 15.67
N LEU A 86 -15.53 10.39 15.61
CA LEU A 86 -16.02 9.25 16.37
C LEU A 86 -15.41 9.19 17.76
N GLN A 87 -14.11 9.50 17.85
CA GLN A 87 -13.37 9.45 19.10
C GLN A 87 -12.24 10.46 19.07
N ASP A 88 -12.01 11.09 20.23
CA ASP A 88 -11.01 12.12 20.43
C ASP A 88 -10.09 11.74 21.59
N SER A 89 -8.79 11.81 21.34
CA SER A 89 -7.70 11.60 22.30
C SER A 89 -6.56 12.56 21.92
N PRO A 90 -5.70 12.99 22.88
CA PRO A 90 -4.62 13.91 22.55
C PRO A 90 -3.74 13.42 21.39
N GLN A 91 -3.29 12.16 21.42
CA GLN A 91 -2.32 11.64 20.45
C GLN A 91 -2.95 10.97 19.23
N TRP A 92 -4.27 10.80 19.19
CA TRP A 92 -4.95 10.17 18.06
C TRP A 92 -6.43 10.54 18.01
N LYS A 93 -6.99 10.57 16.80
CA LYS A 93 -8.41 10.84 16.57
C LYS A 93 -8.97 9.93 15.49
N LEU A 94 -10.19 9.45 15.71
CA LEU A 94 -10.93 8.64 14.75
C LEU A 94 -11.99 9.50 14.06
N PHE A 95 -11.94 9.54 12.73
CA PHE A 95 -12.89 10.23 11.88
C PHE A 95 -13.66 9.22 11.04
N MET A 96 -14.96 9.40 10.87
CA MET A 96 -15.73 8.71 9.84
C MET A 96 -15.99 9.69 8.70
N ILE A 97 -15.42 9.41 7.53
CA ILE A 97 -15.83 10.05 6.28
C ILE A 97 -17.03 9.30 5.71
N PHE A 98 -17.96 9.98 5.05
CA PHE A 98 -19.16 9.36 4.51
C PHE A 98 -19.63 10.01 3.21
N ASN A 99 -20.58 9.35 2.54
CA ASN A 99 -21.12 9.75 1.24
C ASN A 99 -20.05 9.97 0.16
N VAL A 100 -19.03 9.09 0.14
CA VAL A 100 -17.90 9.24 -0.78
C VAL A 100 -18.29 8.78 -2.19
N SER A 101 -18.36 9.71 -3.14
CA SER A 101 -18.76 9.45 -4.52
C SER A 101 -17.59 9.43 -5.53
N GLN A 102 -16.43 9.92 -5.13
CA GLN A 102 -15.25 10.03 -5.97
C GLN A 102 -13.96 9.90 -5.14
N ASN A 103 -12.86 9.60 -5.83
CA ASN A 103 -11.54 9.62 -5.20
C ASN A 103 -11.24 11.03 -4.67
N SER A 104 -10.71 11.13 -3.46
CA SER A 104 -10.42 12.41 -2.81
C SER A 104 -9.14 12.33 -1.99
N SER A 105 -8.44 13.45 -1.89
CA SER A 105 -7.27 13.60 -1.05
C SER A 105 -7.66 14.17 0.32
N MET A 106 -6.89 13.80 1.33
CA MET A 106 -7.06 14.29 2.69
C MET A 106 -5.70 14.39 3.39
N ARG A 107 -5.66 15.09 4.51
CA ARG A 107 -4.43 15.34 5.27
C ARG A 107 -4.72 15.23 6.76
N CYS A 108 -4.08 14.27 7.42
CA CYS A 108 -4.00 14.28 8.88
C CYS A 108 -2.90 15.25 9.30
N PHE A 109 -3.14 16.04 10.34
CA PHE A 109 -2.15 16.96 10.90
C PHE A 109 -2.18 16.97 12.42
N PHE A 110 -1.03 17.28 13.02
CA PHE A 110 -0.89 17.56 14.45
C PHE A 110 0.06 18.74 14.66
N TRP A 111 -0.16 19.48 15.74
CA TRP A 111 0.70 20.53 16.25
C TRP A 111 1.41 20.03 17.51
N CYS A 112 2.74 20.13 17.53
CA CYS A 112 3.57 19.72 18.65
C CYS A 112 4.67 20.76 18.85
N SER A 113 4.80 21.31 20.05
CA SER A 113 5.81 22.33 20.37
C SER A 113 5.84 23.48 19.36
N ARG A 114 4.67 23.99 18.95
CA ARG A 114 4.46 25.03 17.92
C ARG A 114 4.94 24.68 16.51
N LYS A 115 5.30 23.42 16.25
CA LYS A 115 5.60 22.90 14.91
C LYS A 115 4.44 22.06 14.40
N GLN A 116 4.13 22.17 13.11
CA GLN A 116 3.10 21.36 12.47
C GLN A 116 3.73 20.17 11.73
N GLY A 117 3.19 18.99 11.96
CA GLY A 117 3.46 17.77 11.21
C GLY A 117 2.19 17.35 10.48
N SER A 118 2.34 16.71 9.32
CA SER A 118 1.18 16.22 8.57
C SER A 118 1.53 15.01 7.71
N LYS A 119 0.51 14.19 7.41
CA LYS A 119 0.58 13.07 6.47
C LYS A 119 -0.64 13.10 5.56
N SER A 120 -0.38 13.16 4.26
CA SER A 120 -1.40 13.12 3.21
C SER A 120 -1.76 11.68 2.87
N LEU A 121 -3.01 11.46 2.50
CA LEU A 121 -3.52 10.18 2.02
C LEU A 121 -4.65 10.41 1.02
N ASN A 122 -4.91 9.40 0.20
CA ASN A 122 -6.00 9.41 -0.77
C ASN A 122 -6.99 8.32 -0.41
N VAL A 123 -8.28 8.64 -0.42
CA VAL A 123 -9.34 7.62 -0.40
C VAL A 123 -9.74 7.28 -1.83
N GLY A 124 -9.71 5.99 -2.13
CA GLY A 124 -10.12 5.44 -3.42
C GLY A 124 -11.48 4.77 -3.36
N LEU A 125 -12.15 4.68 -4.51
CA LEU A 125 -13.33 3.84 -4.67
C LEU A 125 -12.95 2.39 -4.98
N TYR A 126 -13.68 1.44 -4.40
CA TYR A 126 -13.63 0.03 -4.81
C TYR A 126 -15.01 -0.46 -5.29
N TYR A 127 -14.97 -1.48 -6.13
CA TYR A 127 -16.10 -2.11 -6.79
C TYR A 127 -16.05 -3.61 -6.45
N PRO A 128 -16.90 -4.09 -5.53
CA PRO A 128 -16.86 -5.47 -5.08
C PRO A 128 -17.31 -6.43 -6.22
N PRO A 129 -16.93 -7.71 -6.14
CA PRO A 129 -17.43 -8.73 -7.06
C PRO A 129 -18.93 -8.95 -6.81
N LYS A 130 -19.81 -8.19 -7.47
CA LYS A 130 -21.27 -8.31 -7.29
C LYS A 130 -21.88 -9.45 -8.08
N GLN A 131 -21.24 -9.83 -9.18
CA GLN A 131 -21.67 -10.88 -10.09
C GLN A 131 -20.49 -11.78 -10.38
N VAL A 132 -20.73 -13.08 -10.40
CA VAL A 132 -19.76 -14.10 -10.76
C VAL A 132 -20.46 -15.06 -11.71
N LEU A 133 -19.93 -15.17 -12.93
CA LEU A 133 -20.57 -15.92 -14.01
C LEU A 133 -19.70 -17.12 -14.34
N LEU A 134 -20.25 -18.31 -14.15
CA LEU A 134 -19.63 -19.56 -14.55
C LEU A 134 -20.14 -19.95 -15.95
N LYS A 135 -19.27 -20.55 -16.76
CA LYS A 135 -19.65 -21.18 -18.01
C LYS A 135 -18.82 -22.45 -18.25
N LEU A 136 -19.49 -23.59 -18.36
CA LEU A 136 -18.89 -24.85 -18.81
C LEU A 136 -19.01 -24.99 -20.33
N GLN A 137 -17.92 -25.41 -20.99
CA GLN A 137 -17.89 -25.60 -22.45
C GLN A 137 -17.06 -26.84 -22.83
N PRO A 138 -17.67 -27.87 -23.45
CA PRO A 138 -19.12 -28.09 -23.58
C PRO A 138 -19.77 -28.47 -22.24
N THR A 139 -21.10 -28.41 -22.15
CA THR A 139 -21.87 -28.86 -20.97
C THR A 139 -22.12 -30.37 -20.95
N ARG A 140 -21.88 -31.04 -22.10
CA ARG A 140 -21.96 -32.49 -22.25
C ARG A 140 -20.69 -33.00 -22.95
N VAL A 141 -19.98 -33.93 -22.32
CA VAL A 141 -18.64 -34.35 -22.74
C VAL A 141 -18.43 -35.85 -22.52
N ALA A 142 -17.66 -36.51 -23.37
CA ALA A 142 -17.32 -37.92 -23.18
C ALA A 142 -16.29 -38.08 -22.05
N VAL A 143 -16.31 -39.20 -21.34
CA VAL A 143 -15.25 -39.54 -20.38
C VAL A 143 -13.87 -39.45 -21.06
N GLY A 144 -12.90 -38.84 -20.38
CA GLY A 144 -11.54 -38.65 -20.89
C GLY A 144 -11.39 -37.52 -21.92
N SER A 145 -12.47 -36.82 -22.27
CA SER A 145 -12.41 -35.67 -23.17
C SER A 145 -12.28 -34.36 -22.40
N PRO A 146 -11.59 -33.35 -22.96
CA PRO A 146 -11.40 -32.08 -22.29
C PRO A 146 -12.69 -31.24 -22.30
N PHE A 147 -12.90 -30.48 -21.22
CA PHE A 147 -13.87 -29.40 -21.13
C PHE A 147 -13.25 -28.18 -20.45
N THR A 148 -13.82 -27.01 -20.70
CA THR A 148 -13.34 -25.73 -20.19
C THR A 148 -14.32 -25.15 -19.19
N ILE A 149 -13.78 -24.67 -18.08
CA ILE A 149 -14.45 -23.92 -17.04
C ILE A 149 -14.01 -22.47 -17.16
N GLU A 150 -14.93 -21.60 -17.53
CA GLU A 150 -14.70 -20.15 -17.63
C GLU A 150 -15.46 -19.45 -16.51
N CYS A 151 -14.75 -18.68 -15.69
CA CYS A 151 -15.34 -17.82 -14.67
C CYS A 151 -15.05 -16.35 -14.96
N ARG A 152 -16.11 -15.54 -14.98
CA ARG A 152 -16.05 -14.10 -15.24
C ARG A 152 -16.58 -13.32 -14.05
N VAL A 153 -15.85 -12.29 -13.66
CA VAL A 153 -16.23 -11.34 -12.61
C VAL A 153 -16.24 -9.95 -13.23
N PRO A 154 -17.39 -9.48 -13.74
CA PRO A 154 -17.48 -8.18 -14.39
C PRO A 154 -17.42 -7.03 -13.39
N SER A 155 -16.92 -5.89 -13.86
CA SER A 155 -16.99 -4.60 -13.15
C SER A 155 -16.42 -4.62 -11.72
N VAL A 156 -15.25 -5.25 -11.55
CA VAL A 156 -14.54 -5.36 -10.28
C VAL A 156 -13.29 -4.47 -10.28
N ALA A 157 -13.01 -3.80 -9.16
CA ALA A 157 -11.77 -3.04 -8.96
C ALA A 157 -11.54 -2.72 -7.48
N PRO A 158 -10.28 -2.63 -7.02
CA PRO A 158 -9.07 -2.99 -7.76
C PRO A 158 -9.01 -4.51 -7.96
N LEU A 159 -8.14 -4.98 -8.86
CA LEU A 159 -7.89 -6.42 -8.99
C LEU A 159 -6.96 -6.94 -7.89
N GLU A 160 -6.09 -6.08 -7.36
CA GLU A 160 -5.33 -6.39 -6.15
C GLU A 160 -6.25 -6.85 -5.01
N GLY A 161 -5.92 -8.01 -4.44
CA GLY A 161 -6.71 -8.63 -3.37
C GLY A 161 -7.91 -9.43 -3.87
N LEU A 162 -8.17 -9.50 -5.18
CA LEU A 162 -9.16 -10.41 -5.77
C LEU A 162 -8.54 -11.79 -6.00
N THR A 163 -9.17 -12.81 -5.44
CA THR A 163 -8.89 -14.23 -5.68
C THR A 163 -10.15 -14.88 -6.24
N VAL A 164 -10.02 -15.55 -7.39
CA VAL A 164 -11.10 -16.30 -8.03
C VAL A 164 -10.76 -17.79 -7.92
N THR A 165 -11.70 -18.58 -7.42
CA THR A 165 -11.53 -20.00 -7.12
C THR A 165 -12.61 -20.82 -7.83
N LEU A 166 -12.19 -21.77 -8.65
CA LEU A 166 -13.05 -22.73 -9.33
C LEU A 166 -13.22 -23.97 -8.46
N LEU A 167 -14.46 -24.41 -8.31
CA LEU A 167 -14.85 -25.47 -7.38
C LEU A 167 -15.60 -26.58 -8.11
N ARG A 168 -15.32 -27.83 -7.73
CA ARG A 168 -16.12 -29.03 -8.04
C ARG A 168 -16.70 -29.57 -6.73
N GLY A 169 -17.98 -29.34 -6.50
CA GLY A 169 -18.56 -29.53 -5.17
C GLY A 169 -17.83 -28.65 -4.13
N SER A 170 -17.14 -29.28 -3.18
CA SER A 170 -16.29 -28.60 -2.20
C SER A 170 -14.79 -28.60 -2.54
N GLU A 171 -14.39 -29.29 -3.61
CA GLU A 171 -13.00 -29.41 -4.03
C GLU A 171 -12.56 -28.16 -4.81
N VAL A 172 -11.37 -27.64 -4.51
CA VAL A 172 -10.75 -26.56 -5.27
C VAL A 172 -9.99 -27.13 -6.46
N LEU A 173 -10.48 -26.85 -7.66
CA LEU A 173 -9.81 -27.25 -8.92
C LEU A 173 -8.69 -26.28 -9.30
N HIS A 174 -8.96 -24.99 -9.18
CA HIS A 174 -8.04 -23.94 -9.56
C HIS A 174 -8.30 -22.67 -8.76
N SER A 175 -7.25 -21.92 -8.44
CA SER A 175 -7.37 -20.64 -7.78
C SER A 175 -6.36 -19.66 -8.36
N GLN A 176 -6.84 -18.49 -8.74
CA GLN A 176 -6.03 -17.41 -9.30
C GLN A 176 -6.22 -16.15 -8.48
N THR A 177 -5.12 -15.61 -7.98
CA THR A 177 -5.09 -14.28 -7.37
C THR A 177 -4.62 -13.28 -8.42
N PHE A 178 -5.36 -12.18 -8.55
CA PHE A 178 -5.06 -11.16 -9.54
C PHE A 178 -4.10 -10.12 -8.98
N GLU A 179 -3.23 -9.66 -9.88
CA GLU A 179 -2.41 -8.48 -9.66
C GLU A 179 -3.00 -7.31 -10.44
N GLY A 180 -2.70 -6.09 -10.00
CA GLY A 180 -3.11 -4.88 -10.70
C GLY A 180 -3.78 -3.87 -9.78
N THR A 181 -3.26 -2.65 -9.83
CA THR A 181 -3.69 -1.52 -9.00
C THR A 181 -4.68 -0.61 -9.70
N ALA A 182 -5.10 -0.96 -10.92
CA ALA A 182 -6.08 -0.18 -11.69
C ALA A 182 -7.37 -0.01 -10.87
N LEU A 183 -7.74 1.25 -10.64
CA LEU A 183 -8.90 1.62 -9.82
C LEU A 183 -10.20 1.66 -10.63
N SER A 184 -10.11 1.58 -11.96
CA SER A 184 -11.26 1.48 -12.84
C SER A 184 -11.83 0.07 -12.86
N PRO A 185 -13.16 -0.12 -12.77
CA PRO A 185 -13.80 -1.42 -12.89
C PRO A 185 -13.40 -2.11 -14.18
N GLN A 186 -12.98 -3.37 -14.07
CA GLN A 186 -12.63 -4.21 -15.20
C GLN A 186 -13.20 -5.62 -15.02
N GLU A 187 -13.14 -6.41 -16.08
CA GLU A 187 -13.52 -7.83 -16.02
C GLU A 187 -12.31 -8.66 -15.61
N ALA A 188 -12.45 -9.43 -14.53
CA ALA A 188 -11.52 -10.49 -14.20
C ALA A 188 -12.03 -11.81 -14.79
N MET A 189 -11.15 -12.56 -15.45
CA MET A 189 -11.51 -13.82 -16.09
C MET A 189 -10.50 -14.91 -15.74
N VAL A 190 -11.02 -16.08 -15.36
CA VAL A 190 -10.22 -17.27 -15.08
C VAL A 190 -10.74 -18.39 -15.96
N THR A 191 -9.84 -19.05 -16.68
CA THR A 191 -10.16 -20.17 -17.55
C THR A 191 -9.32 -21.38 -17.15
N TYR A 192 -9.97 -22.51 -16.93
CA TYR A 192 -9.33 -23.77 -16.56
C TYR A 192 -9.82 -24.90 -17.46
N SER A 193 -8.91 -25.71 -17.98
CA SER A 193 -9.25 -26.89 -18.77
C SER A 193 -9.04 -28.14 -17.94
N ALA A 194 -10.04 -29.00 -17.89
CA ALA A 194 -10.04 -30.26 -17.16
C ALA A 194 -10.43 -31.41 -18.08
N GLU A 195 -10.06 -32.63 -17.70
CA GLU A 195 -10.47 -33.85 -18.39
C GLU A 195 -11.67 -34.45 -17.65
N ALA A 196 -12.74 -34.79 -18.39
CA ALA A 196 -13.99 -35.24 -17.80
C ALA A 196 -13.87 -36.64 -17.19
N GLN A 197 -14.32 -36.77 -15.95
CA GLN A 197 -14.38 -38.02 -15.20
C GLN A 197 -15.84 -38.42 -14.95
N LEU A 198 -16.09 -39.72 -14.78
CA LEU A 198 -17.45 -40.22 -14.53
C LEU A 198 -18.07 -39.61 -13.25
N GLU A 199 -17.22 -39.31 -12.26
CA GLU A 199 -17.59 -38.67 -11.01
C GLU A 199 -18.02 -37.20 -11.16
N ASP A 200 -17.63 -36.52 -12.24
CA ASP A 200 -17.97 -35.10 -12.45
C ASP A 200 -19.47 -34.89 -12.60
N SER A 201 -20.22 -35.87 -13.13
CA SER A 201 -21.68 -35.81 -13.23
C SER A 201 -22.40 -35.86 -11.88
N SER A 202 -21.71 -36.26 -10.81
CA SER A 202 -22.23 -36.24 -9.44
C SER A 202 -21.93 -34.93 -8.70
N HIS A 203 -21.17 -34.01 -9.30
CA HIS A 203 -20.74 -32.77 -8.68
C HIS A 203 -21.21 -31.56 -9.49
N ASN A 204 -21.48 -30.48 -8.77
CA ASN A 204 -21.74 -29.19 -9.39
C ASN A 204 -20.46 -28.37 -9.43
N PHE A 205 -20.24 -27.68 -10.55
CA PHE A 205 -19.18 -26.71 -10.69
C PHE A 205 -19.68 -25.34 -10.24
N SER A 206 -18.84 -24.60 -9.53
CA SER A 206 -19.11 -23.22 -9.14
C SER A 206 -17.83 -22.39 -9.19
N CYS A 207 -17.99 -21.07 -9.20
CA CYS A 207 -16.88 -20.14 -9.08
C CYS A 207 -17.12 -19.19 -7.91
N GLN A 208 -16.11 -19.00 -7.06
CA GLN A 208 -16.11 -18.02 -5.99
C GLN A 208 -15.11 -16.91 -6.30
N ALA A 209 -15.57 -15.66 -6.23
CA ALA A 209 -14.72 -14.48 -6.28
C ALA A 209 -14.65 -13.85 -4.89
N LYS A 210 -13.45 -13.70 -4.34
CA LYS A 210 -13.19 -13.17 -3.00
C LYS A 210 -12.24 -11.98 -3.09
N MET A 211 -12.64 -10.85 -2.54
CA MET A 211 -11.87 -9.61 -2.48
C MET A 211 -11.45 -9.32 -1.03
N ASP A 212 -10.14 -9.30 -0.78
CA ASP A 212 -9.54 -8.99 0.51
C ASP A 212 -8.80 -7.64 0.47
N LEU A 213 -9.44 -6.62 1.05
CA LEU A 213 -8.92 -5.25 1.13
C LEU A 213 -8.79 -4.79 2.60
N ARG A 214 -8.51 -5.72 3.53
CA ARG A 214 -8.42 -5.42 4.97
C ARG A 214 -7.36 -4.38 5.31
N THR A 215 -6.23 -4.40 4.63
CA THR A 215 -5.15 -3.39 4.77
C THR A 215 -5.58 -1.99 4.34
N ARG A 216 -6.64 -1.90 3.52
CA ARG A 216 -7.26 -0.66 3.03
C ARG A 216 -8.51 -0.26 3.83
N GLY A 217 -8.76 -0.92 4.96
CA GLY A 217 -9.86 -0.62 5.87
C GLY A 217 -11.21 -1.19 5.44
N VAL A 218 -11.24 -2.09 4.46
CA VAL A 218 -12.46 -2.73 3.94
C VAL A 218 -12.53 -4.18 4.42
N LYS A 219 -13.74 -4.65 4.80
CA LYS A 219 -13.94 -6.06 5.16
C LYS A 219 -13.79 -6.95 3.93
N VAL A 220 -13.50 -8.24 4.14
CA VAL A 220 -13.51 -9.22 3.06
C VAL A 220 -14.91 -9.29 2.46
N VAL A 221 -15.01 -9.26 1.14
CA VAL A 221 -16.26 -9.40 0.39
C VAL A 221 -16.10 -10.51 -0.62
N ASP A 222 -17.07 -11.42 -0.70
CA ASP A 222 -17.07 -12.49 -1.68
C ASP A 222 -18.44 -12.68 -2.32
N SER A 223 -18.45 -13.37 -3.45
CA SER A 223 -19.66 -13.80 -4.15
C SER A 223 -19.38 -15.10 -4.89
N VAL A 224 -20.43 -15.88 -5.09
CA VAL A 224 -20.38 -17.20 -5.73
C VAL A 224 -21.32 -17.19 -6.91
N SER A 225 -20.92 -17.86 -8.00
CA SER A 225 -21.77 -18.04 -9.17
C SER A 225 -22.92 -19.01 -8.89
N ASP A 226 -23.92 -18.99 -9.77
CA ASP A 226 -24.80 -20.15 -9.90
C ASP A 226 -23.98 -21.39 -10.26
N SER A 227 -24.43 -22.54 -9.75
CA SER A 227 -23.81 -23.83 -10.03
C SER A 227 -24.22 -24.37 -11.40
N GLN A 228 -23.30 -25.09 -12.06
CA GLN A 228 -23.58 -25.81 -13.30
C GLN A 228 -23.17 -27.28 -13.19
N ALA A 229 -24.00 -28.17 -13.71
CA ALA A 229 -23.69 -29.58 -13.83
C ALA A 229 -22.99 -29.87 -15.17
N LEU A 230 -22.09 -30.83 -15.16
CA LEU A 230 -21.45 -31.39 -16.37
C LEU A 230 -22.05 -32.76 -16.67
N GLU A 231 -22.64 -32.93 -17.86
CA GLU A 231 -23.12 -34.23 -18.32
C GLU A 231 -21.95 -35.03 -18.91
N VAL A 232 -21.57 -36.12 -18.25
CA VAL A 232 -20.51 -37.01 -18.73
C VAL A 232 -21.13 -38.29 -19.25
N PHE A 233 -20.78 -38.68 -20.47
CA PHE A 233 -21.26 -39.92 -21.10
C PHE A 233 -20.10 -40.85 -21.43
N GLY A 234 -20.32 -42.16 -21.29
CA GLY A 234 -19.36 -43.17 -21.72
C GLY A 234 -19.27 -43.23 -23.24
N CYS A 235 -18.07 -43.46 -23.77
CA CYS A 235 -17.93 -43.95 -25.14
C CYS A 235 -18.37 -45.42 -25.11
N ASP A 236 -19.61 -45.71 -25.50
CA ASP A 236 -20.01 -47.08 -25.79
C ASP A 236 -19.12 -47.60 -26.93
N ALA A 237 -18.48 -48.75 -26.71
CA ALA A 237 -17.59 -49.44 -27.65
C ALA A 237 -18.39 -50.19 -28.74
#